data_AF-A0A960C0T3-F1
#
_entry.id   AF-A0A960C0T3-F1
#
_cell.length_a   1.000
_cell.length_b   1.000
_cell.length_c   1.000
_cell.angle_alpha   90.00
_cell.angle_beta   90.00
_cell.angle_gamma   90.00
#
_symmetry.space_group_name_H-M   'P 1'
#
loop_
_entity.id
_entity.type
_entity.pdbx_description
1 polymer ?
#
loop_
_entity_poly.entity_id
_entity_poly.type
_entity_poly.pdbx_seq_one_letter_code
_entity_poly.pdbx_strand_id
1 'polypeptide(L)'
;MATLSFEGETHGELVTKVRRWLASVEGEDEGNLSTHEVVDQSAELTKEALRIIASAAPEPVAQSELVKALTSAGYKATDTTKQALHDGLDSLEEVSGGAMVKLAKDASKSVIYQMNTAVARQVLKSLRR
;
A
#
# COMPACT_ATOMS: atom_id res chain seq x y z
N MET A 1 -1.84 1.25 -10.28
CA MET A 1 -2.12 2.58 -9.70
C MET A 1 -2.06 3.63 -10.79
N ALA A 2 -3.21 4.13 -11.23
CA ALA A 2 -3.27 5.22 -12.19
C ALA A 2 -2.62 6.48 -11.59
N THR A 3 -1.76 7.15 -12.34
CA THR A 3 -1.05 8.36 -11.92
C THR A 3 -1.38 9.49 -12.88
N LEU A 4 -1.69 10.68 -12.33
CA LEU A 4 -1.99 11.87 -13.12
C LEU A 4 -0.85 12.88 -12.95
N SER A 5 -0.30 13.36 -14.06
CA SER A 5 0.71 14.42 -14.12
C SER A 5 0.12 15.68 -14.76
N PHE A 6 0.59 16.84 -14.31
CA PHE A 6 0.15 18.15 -14.80
C PHE A 6 1.38 18.99 -15.16
N GLU A 7 1.34 19.66 -16.31
CA GLU A 7 2.45 20.49 -16.78
C GLU A 7 1.90 21.81 -17.34
N GLY A 8 2.17 22.92 -16.64
CA GLY A 8 1.88 24.28 -17.14
C GLY A 8 0.39 24.65 -17.36
N GLU A 9 -0.54 23.95 -16.72
CA GLU A 9 -1.98 24.04 -17.03
C GLU A 9 -2.70 25.22 -16.38
N THR A 10 -3.74 25.72 -17.05
CA THR A 10 -4.65 26.71 -16.46
C THR A 10 -5.59 26.06 -15.43
N HIS A 11 -6.09 26.85 -14.49
CA HIS A 11 -6.95 26.39 -13.39
C HIS A 11 -8.15 25.53 -13.86
N GLY A 12 -8.80 25.91 -14.97
CA GLY A 12 -9.97 25.19 -15.49
C GLY A 12 -9.63 23.82 -16.09
N GLU A 13 -8.44 23.68 -16.67
CA GLU A 13 -7.95 22.44 -17.28
C GLU A 13 -7.59 21.42 -16.19
N LEU A 14 -6.95 21.88 -15.11
CA LEU A 14 -6.65 21.11 -13.91
C LEU A 14 -7.93 20.49 -13.32
N VAL A 15 -8.96 21.31 -13.07
CA VAL A 15 -10.23 20.86 -12.50
C VAL A 15 -10.91 19.79 -13.37
N THR A 16 -10.85 19.97 -14.69
CA THR A 16 -11.49 19.06 -15.64
C THR A 16 -10.77 17.71 -15.70
N LYS A 17 -9.43 17.71 -15.75
CA LYS A 17 -8.61 16.48 -15.75
C LYS A 17 -8.74 15.71 -14.45
N VAL A 18 -8.73 16.40 -13.31
CA VAL A 18 -8.91 15.78 -11.99
C VAL A 18 -10.28 15.12 -11.88
N ARG A 19 -11.37 15.80 -12.29
CA ARG A 19 -12.73 15.20 -12.27
C ARG A 19 -12.84 13.97 -13.15
N ARG A 20 -12.28 14.04 -14.37
CA ARG A 20 -12.29 12.92 -15.31
C ARG A 20 -11.52 11.71 -14.78
N TRP A 21 -10.38 11.96 -14.12
CA TRP A 21 -9.56 10.91 -13.53
C TRP A 21 -10.20 10.28 -12.29
N LEU A 22 -10.82 11.07 -11.42
CA LEU A 22 -11.57 10.52 -10.28
C LEU A 22 -12.71 9.61 -10.77
N ALA A 23 -13.42 10.02 -11.82
CA ALA A 23 -14.46 9.20 -12.42
C ALA A 23 -13.93 7.92 -13.09
N SER A 24 -12.66 7.88 -13.53
CA SER A 24 -12.05 6.66 -14.07
C SER A 24 -11.54 5.72 -12.98
N VAL A 25 -11.00 6.25 -11.87
CA VAL A 25 -10.49 5.44 -10.76
C VAL A 25 -11.64 4.86 -9.93
N GLU A 26 -12.71 5.61 -9.70
CA GLU A 26 -13.92 5.09 -9.01
C GLU A 26 -14.58 3.91 -9.77
N GLY A 27 -14.25 3.71 -11.05
CA GLY A 27 -14.67 2.55 -11.84
C GLY A 27 -13.67 1.38 -11.87
N GLU A 28 -12.47 1.51 -11.28
CA GLU A 28 -11.40 0.49 -11.29
C GLU A 28 -11.32 -0.33 -9.99
N ASP A 29 -12.07 0.02 -8.93
CA ASP A 29 -11.95 -0.56 -7.59
C ASP A 29 -12.59 -1.97 -7.42
N GLU A 30 -13.27 -2.53 -8.41
CA GLU A 30 -13.96 -3.84 -8.29
C GLU A 30 -13.03 -5.08 -8.32
N GLY A 31 -11.72 -4.93 -8.51
CA GLY A 31 -10.82 -6.08 -8.71
C GLY A 31 -9.42 -5.99 -8.11
N ASN A 32 -9.07 -4.94 -7.39
CA ASN A 32 -7.71 -4.75 -6.88
C ASN A 32 -7.70 -4.78 -5.35
N LEU A 33 -6.96 -5.74 -4.76
CA LEU A 33 -6.83 -5.87 -3.31
C LEU A 33 -6.35 -4.55 -2.68
N SER A 34 -6.94 -4.17 -1.55
CA SER A 34 -6.46 -3.06 -0.74
C SER A 34 -5.05 -3.34 -0.22
N THR A 35 -4.30 -2.28 0.12
CA THR A 35 -2.93 -2.43 0.66
C THR A 35 -2.93 -3.28 1.93
N HIS A 36 -3.92 -3.12 2.80
CA HIS A 36 -4.12 -3.93 4.01
C HIS A 36 -4.35 -5.41 3.69
N GLU A 37 -5.20 -5.73 2.71
CA GLU A 37 -5.43 -7.12 2.28
C GLU A 37 -4.18 -7.77 1.69
N VAL A 38 -3.37 -7.01 0.93
CA VAL A 38 -2.09 -7.48 0.40
C VAL A 38 -1.12 -7.81 1.54
N VAL A 39 -1.09 -6.97 2.59
CA VAL A 39 -0.25 -7.20 3.77
C VAL A 39 -0.68 -8.46 4.53
N ASP A 40 -1.99 -8.66 4.70
CA ASP A 40 -2.52 -9.87 5.34
C ASP A 40 -2.20 -11.14 4.56
N GLN A 41 -2.43 -11.14 3.24
CA GLN A 41 -2.09 -12.28 2.38
C GLN A 41 -0.59 -12.58 2.39
N SER A 42 0.26 -11.55 2.41
CA SER A 42 1.72 -11.71 2.44
C SER A 42 2.20 -12.32 3.76
N ALA A 43 1.58 -11.94 4.88
CA ALA A 43 1.88 -12.51 6.19
C ALA A 43 1.53 -14.00 6.25
N GLU A 44 0.35 -14.39 5.76
CA GLU A 44 -0.07 -15.79 5.71
C GLU A 44 0.78 -16.62 4.76
N LEU A 45 1.16 -16.08 3.60
CA LEU A 45 2.10 -16.72 2.68
C LEU A 45 3.46 -17.00 3.34
N THR A 46 3.95 -16.04 4.13
CA THR A 46 5.24 -16.18 4.84
C THR A 46 5.17 -17.26 5.92
N LYS A 47 4.08 -17.32 6.69
CA LYS A 47 3.85 -18.40 7.67
C LYS A 47 3.75 -19.76 7.00
N GLU A 48 3.05 -19.83 5.87
CA GLU A 48 2.93 -21.06 5.10
C GLU A 48 4.28 -21.54 4.57
N ALA A 49 5.13 -20.63 4.08
CA ALA A 49 6.49 -20.96 3.68
C ALA A 49 7.32 -21.54 4.84
N LEU A 50 7.24 -20.92 6.02
CA LEU A 50 7.90 -21.42 7.24
C LEU A 50 7.39 -22.80 7.64
N ARG A 51 6.07 -23.05 7.52
CA ARG A 51 5.46 -24.38 7.73
C ARG A 51 6.04 -25.41 6.79
N ILE A 52 6.11 -25.09 5.50
CA ILE A 52 6.64 -25.97 4.46
C ILE A 52 8.10 -26.31 4.76
N ILE A 53 8.93 -25.30 5.06
CA ILE A 53 10.34 -25.49 5.41
C ILE A 53 10.50 -26.41 6.63
N ALA A 54 9.72 -26.19 7.69
CA ALA A 54 9.74 -27.04 8.86
C ALA A 54 9.32 -28.48 8.55
N SER A 55 8.32 -28.66 7.69
CA SER A 55 7.82 -29.99 7.27
C SER A 55 8.76 -30.73 6.31
N ALA A 56 9.58 -29.99 5.56
CA ALA A 56 10.56 -30.56 4.63
C ALA A 56 11.84 -31.03 5.35
N ALA A 57 12.03 -30.67 6.62
CA ALA A 57 13.16 -31.14 7.41
C ALA A 57 13.07 -32.66 7.67
N PRO A 58 14.19 -33.39 7.70
CA PRO A 58 14.21 -34.80 8.09
C PRO A 58 13.54 -35.01 9.45
N GLU A 59 12.88 -36.14 9.63
CA GLU A 59 12.01 -36.39 10.78
C GLU A 59 12.65 -36.13 12.18
N PRO A 60 13.92 -36.49 12.44
CA PRO A 60 14.57 -36.13 13.72
C PRO A 60 14.73 -34.63 13.95
N VAL A 61 14.82 -33.84 12.87
CA VAL A 61 14.98 -32.38 12.90
C VAL A 61 13.61 -31.70 12.96
N ALA A 62 12.64 -32.16 12.17
CA ALA A 62 11.27 -31.64 12.18
C ALA A 62 10.57 -31.81 13.54
N GLN A 63 10.84 -32.93 14.24
CA GLN A 63 10.31 -33.19 15.57
C GLN A 63 11.07 -32.47 16.69
N SER A 64 12.23 -31.87 16.39
CA SER A 64 13.04 -31.16 17.38
C SER A 64 12.30 -29.93 17.93
N GLU A 65 12.31 -29.79 19.25
CA GLU A 65 11.73 -28.64 19.94
C GLU A 65 12.35 -27.32 19.49
N LEU A 66 13.63 -27.33 19.07
CA LEU A 66 14.29 -26.16 18.52
C LEU A 66 13.61 -25.66 17.24
N VAL A 67 13.31 -26.57 16.30
CA VAL A 67 12.72 -26.20 15.01
C VAL A 67 11.27 -25.74 15.18
N LYS A 68 10.51 -26.39 16.07
CA LYS A 68 9.16 -25.95 16.43
C LYS A 68 9.17 -24.55 17.05
N ALA A 69 10.10 -24.30 17.98
CA ALA A 69 10.27 -23.00 18.63
C ALA A 69 10.66 -21.91 17.62
N LEU A 70 11.59 -22.20 16.71
CA LEU A 70 12.00 -21.27 15.64
C LEU A 70 10.86 -20.95 14.69
N THR A 71 10.07 -21.95 14.29
CA THR A 71 8.89 -21.76 13.42
C THR A 71 7.86 -20.88 14.10
N SER A 72 7.58 -21.14 15.39
CA SER A 72 6.64 -20.36 16.20
C SER A 72 7.12 -18.92 16.40
N ALA A 73 8.42 -18.72 16.62
CA ALA A 73 9.02 -17.40 16.70
C ALA A 73 8.92 -16.64 15.37
N GLY A 74 9.12 -17.33 14.24
CA GLY A 74 8.92 -16.79 12.90
C GLY A 74 7.49 -16.28 12.69
N TYR A 75 6.48 -17.07 13.06
CA TYR A 75 5.08 -16.65 12.96
C TYR A 75 4.79 -15.39 13.78
N LYS A 76 5.26 -15.38 15.03
CA LYS A 76 5.08 -14.24 15.92
C LYS A 76 5.76 -12.97 15.37
N ALA A 77 6.97 -13.12 14.81
CA ALA A 77 7.67 -12.03 14.17
C ALA A 77 6.88 -11.50 12.96
N THR A 78 6.40 -12.39 12.08
CA THR A 78 5.57 -12.03 10.92
C THR A 78 4.30 -11.28 11.35
N ASP A 79 3.59 -11.76 12.38
CA ASP A 79 2.39 -11.08 12.88
C ASP A 79 2.69 -9.71 13.49
N THR A 80 3.83 -9.57 14.18
CA THR A 80 4.27 -8.28 14.73
C THR A 80 4.58 -7.28 13.61
N THR A 81 5.27 -7.73 12.56
CA THR A 81 5.57 -6.90 11.38
C THR A 81 4.30 -6.52 10.63
N LYS A 82 3.37 -7.46 10.44
CA LYS A 82 2.05 -7.23 9.84
C LYS A 82 1.31 -6.14 10.60
N GLN A 83 1.23 -6.25 11.92
CA GLN A 83 0.56 -5.25 12.77
C GLN A 83 1.24 -3.88 12.68
N ALA A 84 2.56 -3.81 12.80
CA ALA A 84 3.28 -2.55 12.68
C ALA A 84 3.08 -1.87 11.30
N LEU A 85 2.90 -2.68 10.25
CA LEU A 85 2.62 -2.17 8.92
C LEU A 85 1.19 -1.65 8.80
N HIS A 86 0.19 -2.37 9.34
CA HIS A 86 -1.19 -1.87 9.46
C HIS A 86 -1.25 -0.57 10.26
N ASP A 87 -0.66 -0.53 11.46
CA ASP A 87 -0.62 0.67 12.30
C ASP A 87 0.04 1.86 11.55
N GLY A 88 1.08 1.58 10.77
CA GLY A 88 1.73 2.56 9.90
C GLY A 88 0.85 3.03 8.76
N LEU A 89 0.11 2.14 8.10
CA LEU A 89 -0.85 2.48 7.05
C LEU A 89 -2.00 3.33 7.60
N ASP A 90 -2.55 2.95 8.75
CA ASP A 90 -3.61 3.68 9.44
C ASP A 90 -3.13 5.07 9.89
N SER A 91 -1.92 5.16 10.45
CA SER A 91 -1.31 6.45 10.81
C SER A 91 -1.09 7.35 9.60
N LEU A 92 -0.71 6.76 8.46
CA LEU A 92 -0.57 7.52 7.21
C LEU A 92 -1.92 7.95 6.66
N GLU A 93 -2.97 7.14 6.78
CA GLU A 93 -4.32 7.50 6.39
C GLU A 93 -4.88 8.64 7.25
N GLU A 94 -4.66 8.58 8.57
CA GLU A 94 -5.07 9.61 9.53
C GLU A 94 -4.32 10.94 9.31
N VAL A 95 -2.99 10.90 9.18
CA VAL A 95 -2.14 12.10 9.00
C VAL A 95 -2.33 12.72 7.61
N SER A 96 -2.61 11.90 6.60
CA SER A 96 -2.87 12.41 5.25
C SER A 96 -4.33 12.80 5.03
N GLY A 97 -5.27 12.48 5.93
CA GLY A 97 -6.70 12.61 5.66
C GLY A 97 -7.13 11.85 4.39
N GLY A 98 -6.47 10.72 4.12
CA GLY A 98 -6.56 9.93 2.88
C GLY A 98 -5.66 10.39 1.73
N ALA A 99 -4.85 11.45 1.89
CA ALA A 99 -4.23 12.22 0.83
C ALA A 99 -2.70 11.97 0.65
N MET A 100 -2.27 10.79 0.19
CA MET A 100 -0.88 10.56 -0.23
C MET A 100 -0.53 11.36 -1.49
N VAL A 101 0.44 12.26 -1.38
CA VAL A 101 1.23 12.76 -2.52
C VAL A 101 2.57 12.02 -2.47
N LYS A 102 2.88 11.17 -3.45
CA LYS A 102 4.21 10.57 -3.57
C LYS A 102 5.10 11.55 -4.32
N LEU A 103 6.18 12.00 -3.70
CA LEU A 103 7.23 12.73 -4.40
C LEU A 103 8.05 11.70 -5.19
N ALA A 104 7.80 11.58 -6.50
CA ALA A 104 8.62 10.77 -7.38
C ALA A 104 10.00 11.44 -7.52
N LYS A 105 11.05 10.81 -6.96
CA LYS A 105 12.43 11.20 -7.23
C LYS A 105 12.96 10.38 -8.41
N ASP A 106 13.63 11.11 -9.30
CA ASP A 106 14.51 10.68 -10.40
C ASP A 106 13.86 10.35 -11.76
N ALA A 107 13.69 11.37 -12.61
CA ALA A 107 14.62 11.66 -13.71
C ALA A 107 14.12 12.86 -14.55
N SER A 108 14.96 13.91 -14.68
CA SER A 108 14.79 15.08 -15.56
C SER A 108 13.76 16.16 -15.16
N LYS A 109 14.26 17.19 -14.45
CA LYS A 109 13.88 18.63 -14.49
C LYS A 109 12.40 19.05 -14.61
N SER A 110 11.43 18.23 -14.22
CA SER A 110 10.05 18.67 -13.96
C SER A 110 9.61 18.13 -12.61
N VAL A 111 9.13 19.01 -11.72
CA VAL A 111 8.57 18.61 -10.43
C VAL A 111 7.17 18.08 -10.70
N ILE A 112 7.06 16.78 -10.96
CA ILE A 112 5.77 16.11 -11.16
C ILE A 112 5.21 15.78 -9.77
N TYR A 113 4.23 16.56 -9.31
CA TYR A 113 3.47 16.24 -8.11
C TYR A 113 2.51 15.09 -8.41
N GLN A 114 2.81 13.88 -7.93
CA GLN A 114 1.92 12.71 -8.04
C GLN A 114 0.96 12.70 -6.86
N MET A 115 -0.34 12.89 -7.11
CA MET A 115 -1.38 13.07 -6.10
C MET A 115 -2.34 11.88 -6.10
N ASN A 116 -2.75 11.39 -4.92
CA ASN A 116 -3.79 10.37 -4.84
C ASN A 116 -5.21 10.99 -4.83
N THR A 117 -6.23 10.12 -4.82
CA THR A 117 -7.64 10.48 -4.94
C THR A 117 -8.14 11.42 -3.84
N ALA A 118 -7.69 11.29 -2.58
CA ALA A 118 -8.15 12.20 -1.54
C ALA A 118 -7.51 13.59 -1.65
N VAL A 119 -6.22 13.69 -2.04
CA VAL A 119 -5.60 15.00 -2.31
C VAL A 119 -6.34 15.70 -3.45
N ALA A 120 -6.66 14.95 -4.51
CA ALA A 120 -7.43 15.44 -5.65
C ALA A 120 -8.80 16.00 -5.25
N ARG A 121 -9.55 15.31 -4.38
CA ARG A 121 -10.83 15.80 -3.83
C ARG A 121 -10.66 17.05 -2.99
N GLN A 122 -9.62 17.11 -2.15
CA GLN A 122 -9.34 18.25 -1.28
C GLN A 122 -8.96 19.50 -2.08
N VAL A 123 -8.18 19.32 -3.15
CA VAL A 123 -7.82 20.38 -4.10
C VAL A 123 -9.06 20.88 -4.84
N LEU A 124 -9.91 19.99 -5.35
CA LEU A 124 -11.18 20.42 -5.96
C LEU A 124 -12.07 21.23 -5.01
N LYS A 125 -12.06 20.90 -3.71
CA LYS A 125 -12.82 21.62 -2.68
C LYS A 125 -12.22 22.99 -2.39
N SER A 126 -10.89 23.13 -2.36
CA SER A 126 -10.22 24.43 -2.15
C SER A 126 -10.31 25.34 -3.38
N LEU A 127 -10.37 24.77 -4.59
CA LEU A 127 -10.52 25.49 -5.85
C LEU A 127 -11.96 25.94 -6.16
N ARG A 128 -12.95 25.54 -5.34
CA ARG A 128 -14.38 25.91 -5.51
C ARG A 128 -14.77 27.21 -4.77
N ARG A 129 -13.79 27.95 -4.24
CA ARG A 129 -14.00 29.28 -3.64
C ARG A 129 -13.63 30.37 -4.64
#